data_AF-A0A9E8QF23-F1
#
_entry.id   AF-A0A9E8QF23-F1
#
_cell.length_a   1.000
_cell.length_b   1.000
_cell.length_c   1.000
_cell.angle_alpha   90.00
_cell.angle_beta   90.00
_cell.angle_gamma   90.00
#
_symmetry.space_group_name_H-M   'P 1'
#
loop_
_entity.id
_entity.type
_entity.pdbx_description
1 polymer ?
#
loop_
_entity_poly.entity_id
_entity_poly.type
_entity_poly.pdbx_seq_one_letter_code
_entity_poly.pdbx_strand_id
1 'polypeptide(L)'
;MSDRARRPRRRLSGEVLAGLLALVVLVAGGVGVAVVQSGNPLNVRGAVTAPPWGRPATDRLETRAAAAGLENVWGQDLAMHVHTHLSITVDGQAVTVPGDIGHDSDAKFAAEIHTHDTSGIVHVESPTRETFVLGQLFSEWDVALDGRGVGSLGHDDGLELHTFVGGSPYTSDPAGIPLRDFERIDLVLAPIGDTVTAPPAFAWPADYR
;
A
#
# COMPACT_ATOMS: atom_id res chain seq x y z
N MET A 1 -42.89 58.84 17.86
CA MET A 1 -41.69 58.53 17.05
C MET A 1 -41.21 57.16 17.46
N SER A 2 -41.33 56.19 16.55
CA SER A 2 -40.93 54.80 16.72
C SER A 2 -39.42 54.67 16.90
N ASP A 3 -38.98 53.76 17.77
CA ASP A 3 -37.76 53.03 17.47
C ASP A 3 -37.86 51.55 17.86
N ARG A 4 -37.43 50.69 16.93
CA ARG A 4 -37.50 49.23 16.94
C ARG A 4 -36.15 48.70 17.41
N ALA A 5 -36.10 47.99 18.54
CA ALA A 5 -34.94 47.16 18.89
C ALA A 5 -35.25 45.68 18.65
N ARG A 6 -34.60 45.13 17.62
CA ARG A 6 -34.61 43.74 17.15
C ARG A 6 -34.06 42.78 18.23
N ARG A 7 -34.75 41.67 18.48
CA ARG A 7 -34.16 40.47 19.12
C ARG A 7 -33.33 39.69 18.10
N PRO A 8 -32.05 39.37 18.35
CA PRO A 8 -31.33 38.43 17.50
C PRO A 8 -31.71 36.98 17.84
N ARG A 9 -32.30 36.30 16.86
CA ARG A 9 -32.38 34.84 16.77
C ARG A 9 -30.98 34.30 16.48
N ARG A 10 -30.33 33.63 17.43
CA ARG A 10 -29.14 32.82 17.12
C ARG A 10 -29.60 31.48 16.56
N ARG A 11 -29.26 31.26 15.30
CA ARG A 11 -29.39 30.01 14.57
C ARG A 11 -28.41 29.01 15.18
N LEU A 12 -28.89 27.79 15.46
CA LEU A 12 -28.04 26.63 15.74
C LEU A 12 -27.33 26.28 14.43
N SER A 13 -26.05 26.61 14.33
CA SER A 13 -25.18 26.08 13.29
C SER A 13 -24.76 24.69 13.74
N GLY A 14 -25.17 23.67 12.99
CA GLY A 14 -24.71 22.31 13.21
C GLY A 14 -23.25 22.18 12.83
N GLU A 15 -22.40 21.92 13.80
CA GLU A 15 -21.05 21.41 13.58
C GLU A 15 -21.16 19.89 13.49
N VAL A 16 -20.93 19.35 12.28
CA VAL A 16 -20.65 17.93 12.09
C VAL A 16 -19.22 17.72 12.57
N LEU A 17 -19.05 17.36 13.85
CA LEU A 17 -17.80 16.74 14.29
C LEU A 17 -17.77 15.32 13.71
N ALA A 18 -17.06 15.14 12.61
CA ALA A 18 -16.61 13.81 12.19
C ALA A 18 -15.55 13.34 13.22
N GLY A 19 -15.89 12.29 13.96
CA GLY A 19 -15.12 11.81 15.10
C GLY A 19 -13.80 11.14 14.72
N LEU A 20 -12.75 11.44 15.48
CA LEU A 20 -11.54 10.63 15.57
C LEU A 20 -11.76 9.56 16.64
N LEU A 21 -11.99 8.31 16.23
CA LEU A 21 -11.99 7.15 17.11
C LEU A 21 -10.57 6.57 17.13
N ALA A 22 -9.76 6.97 18.10
CA ALA A 22 -8.48 6.32 18.37
C ALA A 22 -8.73 5.03 19.17
N LEU A 23 -8.61 3.87 18.54
CA LEU A 23 -8.64 2.58 19.24
C LEU A 23 -7.26 2.31 19.87
N VAL A 24 -7.14 2.51 21.18
CA VAL A 24 -5.95 2.11 21.94
C VAL A 24 -6.05 0.62 22.27
N VAL A 25 -5.32 -0.23 21.55
CA VAL A 25 -5.16 -1.64 21.91
C VAL A 25 -3.98 -1.76 22.88
N LEU A 26 -4.29 -1.93 24.17
CA LEU A 26 -3.31 -2.30 25.20
C LEU A 26 -2.98 -3.79 25.07
N VAL A 27 -1.98 -4.14 24.27
CA VAL A 27 -1.28 -5.42 24.44
C VAL A 27 -0.18 -5.20 25.47
N ALA A 28 -0.20 -5.98 26.55
CA ALA A 28 0.73 -5.87 27.65
C ALA A 28 2.19 -5.90 27.16
N GLY A 29 2.91 -4.78 27.26
CA GLY A 29 4.38 -4.75 27.18
C GLY A 29 5.05 -3.66 26.33
N GLY A 30 4.33 -2.85 25.56
CA GLY A 30 4.96 -1.75 24.82
C GLY A 30 3.94 -0.83 24.19
N VAL A 31 3.97 0.46 24.54
CA VAL A 31 3.09 1.47 23.95
C VAL A 31 3.61 1.80 22.54
N GLY A 32 3.19 1.01 21.55
CA GLY A 32 3.21 1.44 20.16
C GLY A 32 1.94 2.23 19.87
N VAL A 33 2.05 3.55 19.72
CA VAL A 33 0.93 4.36 19.22
C VAL A 33 0.78 4.04 17.73
N ALA A 34 -0.13 3.15 17.37
CA ALA A 34 -0.58 3.02 15.99
C ALA A 34 -1.50 4.21 15.69
N VAL A 35 -0.95 5.27 15.10
CA VAL A 35 -1.77 6.27 14.43
C VAL A 35 -2.37 5.58 13.21
N VAL A 36 -3.63 5.17 13.30
CA VAL A 36 -4.39 4.74 12.13
C VAL A 36 -4.64 5.99 11.29
N GLN A 37 -3.79 6.23 10.28
CA GLN A 37 -4.07 7.22 9.24
C GLN A 37 -5.35 6.77 8.52
N SER A 38 -6.47 7.40 8.88
CA SER A 38 -7.75 7.21 8.23
C SER A 38 -7.66 7.76 6.81
N GLY A 39 -7.33 6.91 5.85
CA GLY A 39 -7.18 7.28 4.43
C GLY A 39 -6.50 6.22 3.56
N ASN A 40 -5.71 5.32 4.14
CA ASN A 40 -4.97 4.32 3.35
C ASN A 40 -5.91 3.29 2.71
N PRO A 41 -5.66 2.87 1.46
CA PRO A 41 -6.57 1.99 0.73
C PRO A 41 -6.58 0.59 1.37
N LEU A 42 -7.74 0.22 1.89
CA LEU A 42 -8.14 -1.19 2.03
C LEU A 42 -8.95 -1.54 0.79
N ASN A 43 -8.79 -2.75 0.25
CA ASN A 43 -9.42 -3.16 -1.02
C ASN A 43 -9.09 -2.19 -2.19
N VAL A 44 -7.99 -2.47 -2.88
CA VAL A 44 -7.55 -1.74 -4.07
C VAL A 44 -8.40 -2.12 -5.28
N ARG A 45 -9.08 -1.13 -5.85
CA ARG A 45 -9.91 -1.27 -7.07
C ARG A 45 -9.09 -1.00 -8.33
N GLY A 46 -8.09 -1.84 -8.59
CA GLY A 46 -7.26 -1.81 -9.81
C GLY A 46 -7.81 -2.70 -10.93
N ALA A 47 -6.97 -3.01 -11.92
CA ALA A 47 -7.31 -3.94 -12.99
C ALA A 47 -7.49 -5.37 -12.47
N VAL A 48 -8.61 -6.00 -12.85
CA VAL A 48 -8.96 -7.38 -12.54
C VAL A 48 -8.55 -8.27 -13.71
N THR A 49 -7.24 -8.48 -13.86
CA THR A 49 -6.64 -9.28 -14.94
C THR A 49 -5.68 -10.33 -14.37
N ALA A 50 -5.41 -11.38 -15.12
CA ALA A 50 -4.40 -12.39 -14.76
C ALA A 50 -2.99 -11.84 -15.05
N PRO A 51 -1.94 -12.31 -14.34
CA PRO A 51 -0.56 -11.94 -14.63
C PRO A 51 -0.11 -12.49 -16.00
N PRO A 52 0.95 -11.92 -16.62
CA PRO A 52 1.83 -10.89 -16.07
C PRO A 52 1.21 -9.49 -16.07
N TRP A 53 1.36 -8.77 -14.96
CA TRP A 53 0.97 -7.36 -14.85
C TRP A 53 2.15 -6.48 -15.21
N GLY A 54 2.05 -5.76 -16.33
CA GLY A 54 3.04 -4.75 -16.71
C GLY A 54 2.97 -3.51 -15.81
N ARG A 55 4.02 -2.70 -15.81
CA ARG A 55 3.96 -1.36 -15.20
C ARG A 55 2.99 -0.45 -15.98
N PRO A 56 2.41 0.59 -15.34
CA PRO A 56 1.69 1.62 -16.06
C PRO A 56 2.57 2.33 -17.10
N ALA A 57 1.94 2.90 -18.13
CA ALA A 57 2.64 3.71 -19.13
C ALA A 57 3.19 5.00 -18.51
N THR A 58 4.32 5.48 -19.04
CA THR A 58 5.06 6.62 -18.47
C THR A 58 4.29 7.94 -18.56
N ASP A 59 3.38 8.09 -19.51
CA ASP A 59 2.47 9.23 -19.62
C ASP A 59 1.37 9.27 -18.54
N ARG A 60 1.33 8.27 -17.65
CA ARG A 60 0.35 8.15 -16.58
C ARG A 60 0.94 8.25 -15.17
N LEU A 61 2.26 8.39 -15.03
CA LEU A 61 2.95 8.37 -13.74
C LEU A 61 2.30 9.27 -12.69
N GLU A 62 2.11 10.56 -13.01
CA GLU A 62 1.47 11.52 -12.10
C GLU A 62 0.05 11.11 -11.73
N THR A 63 -0.74 10.66 -12.71
CA THR A 63 -2.14 10.27 -12.46
C THR A 63 -2.26 8.99 -11.63
N ARG A 64 -1.31 8.05 -11.76
CA ARG A 64 -1.29 6.82 -10.96
C ARG A 64 -0.83 7.08 -9.54
N ALA A 65 0.24 7.86 -9.36
CA ALA A 65 0.70 8.30 -8.05
C ALA A 65 -0.41 9.06 -7.31
N ALA A 66 -1.06 10.04 -7.97
CA ALA A 66 -2.17 10.77 -7.38
C ALA A 66 -3.36 9.87 -7.01
N ALA A 67 -3.67 8.85 -7.81
CA ALA A 67 -4.72 7.87 -7.49
C ALA A 67 -4.36 7.00 -6.27
N ALA A 68 -3.07 6.78 -6.02
CA ALA A 68 -2.54 6.12 -4.83
C ALA A 68 -2.34 7.06 -3.63
N GLY A 69 -2.59 8.36 -3.80
CA GLY A 69 -2.32 9.38 -2.78
C GLY A 69 -0.82 9.59 -2.53
N LEU A 70 -0.01 9.43 -3.57
CA LEU A 70 1.45 9.59 -3.56
C LEU A 70 1.87 10.82 -4.36
N GLU A 71 3.01 11.40 -3.98
CA GLU A 71 3.59 12.57 -4.66
C GLU A 71 4.89 12.22 -5.40
N ASN A 72 5.29 13.08 -6.36
CA ASN A 72 6.61 12.98 -6.99
C ASN A 72 7.68 13.56 -6.07
N VAL A 73 8.64 12.73 -5.67
CA VAL A 73 9.76 13.08 -4.79
C VAL A 73 11.09 13.26 -5.51
N TRP A 74 11.10 13.21 -6.84
CA TRP A 74 12.34 13.34 -7.60
C TRP A 74 13.12 14.61 -7.24
N GLY A 75 14.36 14.43 -6.78
CA GLY A 75 15.26 15.53 -6.42
C GLY A 75 14.86 16.28 -5.16
N GLN A 76 13.94 15.75 -4.34
CA GLN A 76 13.62 16.29 -3.03
C GLN A 76 14.57 15.76 -1.94
N ASP A 77 14.70 16.51 -0.85
CA ASP A 77 15.38 16.02 0.35
C ASP A 77 14.48 15.01 1.07
N LEU A 78 15.00 13.80 1.32
CA LEU A 78 14.24 12.71 1.91
C LEU A 78 14.40 12.67 3.44
N ALA A 79 13.28 12.65 4.16
CA ALA A 79 13.25 12.38 5.60
C ALA A 79 13.06 10.89 5.92
N MET A 80 12.58 10.12 4.95
CA MET A 80 12.35 8.68 5.01
C MET A 80 12.86 8.03 3.73
N HIS A 81 13.62 6.95 3.89
CA HIS A 81 14.10 6.10 2.80
C HIS A 81 14.15 4.67 3.36
N VAL A 82 13.21 3.81 2.98
CA VAL A 82 13.14 2.42 3.45
C VAL A 82 12.85 1.47 2.29
N HIS A 83 13.21 0.19 2.48
CA HIS A 83 13.10 -0.84 1.47
C HIS A 83 12.28 -2.04 1.97
N THR A 84 11.22 -2.41 1.28
CA THR A 84 10.43 -3.63 1.56
C THR A 84 10.52 -4.57 0.38
N HIS A 85 10.68 -5.87 0.59
CA HIS A 85 10.63 -6.85 -0.50
C HIS A 85 9.21 -7.41 -0.66
N LEU A 86 8.68 -7.36 -1.88
CA LEU A 86 7.41 -7.97 -2.28
C LEU A 86 7.67 -9.17 -3.20
N SER A 87 7.12 -10.34 -2.85
CA SER A 87 7.02 -11.48 -3.77
C SER A 87 5.56 -11.82 -4.08
N ILE A 88 5.32 -12.29 -5.30
CA ILE A 88 4.04 -12.85 -5.72
C ILE A 88 4.30 -14.22 -6.35
N THR A 89 3.57 -15.24 -5.93
CA THR A 89 3.63 -16.58 -6.53
C THR A 89 2.24 -17.10 -6.83
N VAL A 90 2.11 -17.87 -7.91
CA VAL A 90 0.88 -18.56 -8.32
C VAL A 90 1.23 -20.02 -8.59
N ASP A 91 0.65 -20.93 -7.81
CA ASP A 91 0.91 -22.37 -7.90
C ASP A 91 2.42 -22.70 -7.90
N GLY A 92 3.14 -22.07 -6.97
CA GLY A 92 4.60 -22.21 -6.81
C GLY A 92 5.45 -21.53 -7.89
N GLN A 93 4.86 -20.91 -8.91
CA GLN A 93 5.58 -20.14 -9.94
C GLN A 93 5.65 -18.66 -9.56
N ALA A 94 6.84 -18.06 -9.72
CA ALA A 94 7.02 -16.63 -9.45
C ALA A 94 6.29 -15.78 -10.50
N VAL A 95 5.57 -14.76 -10.03
CA VAL A 95 5.02 -13.69 -10.85
C VAL A 95 5.93 -12.47 -10.72
N THR A 96 6.33 -11.90 -11.86
CA THR A 96 7.19 -10.72 -11.88
C THR A 96 6.47 -9.51 -11.31
N VAL A 97 7.06 -8.89 -10.28
CA VAL A 97 6.84 -7.48 -9.96
C VAL A 97 7.72 -6.66 -10.90
N PRO A 98 7.17 -5.82 -11.78
CA PRO A 98 7.95 -5.07 -12.74
C PRO A 98 8.79 -4.00 -12.06
N GLY A 99 9.93 -3.69 -12.67
CA GLY A 99 10.66 -2.45 -12.40
C GLY A 99 9.93 -1.25 -12.97
N ASP A 100 10.29 -0.07 -12.46
CA ASP A 100 9.74 1.22 -12.86
C ASP A 100 8.22 1.34 -12.61
N ILE A 101 7.68 0.69 -11.57
CA ILE A 101 6.38 1.10 -11.04
C ILE A 101 6.61 2.44 -10.35
N GLY A 102 5.94 3.49 -10.81
CA GLY A 102 6.04 4.82 -10.20
C GLY A 102 7.39 5.51 -10.37
N HIS A 103 8.25 5.04 -11.27
CA HIS A 103 9.59 5.59 -11.47
C HIS A 103 9.90 5.74 -12.96
N ASP A 104 10.49 6.87 -13.34
CA ASP A 104 11.08 7.08 -14.66
C ASP A 104 12.14 8.19 -14.59
N SER A 105 13.39 7.83 -14.88
CA SER A 105 14.51 8.77 -14.77
C SER A 105 14.52 9.85 -15.85
N ASP A 106 14.02 9.56 -17.04
CA ASP A 106 13.99 10.50 -18.17
C ASP A 106 12.92 11.57 -17.92
N ALA A 107 11.78 11.18 -17.36
CA ALA A 107 10.72 12.06 -16.89
C ALA A 107 11.07 12.78 -15.58
N LYS A 108 12.15 12.39 -14.90
CA LYS A 108 12.52 12.88 -13.56
C LYS A 108 11.36 12.71 -12.59
N PHE A 109 10.86 11.48 -12.52
CA PHE A 109 9.72 11.12 -11.72
C PHE A 109 10.06 9.92 -10.83
N ALA A 110 9.73 10.05 -9.55
CA ALA A 110 9.68 8.96 -8.59
C ALA A 110 8.51 9.23 -7.66
N ALA A 111 7.47 8.39 -7.68
CA ALA A 111 6.45 8.42 -6.65
C ALA A 111 7.08 8.04 -5.31
N GLU A 112 6.48 8.49 -4.21
CA GLU A 112 6.97 8.15 -2.86
C GLU A 112 7.12 6.65 -2.64
N ILE A 113 6.31 5.83 -3.31
CA ILE A 113 6.49 4.38 -3.39
C ILE A 113 6.83 4.02 -4.84
N HIS A 114 7.92 3.28 -5.06
CA HIS A 114 8.27 2.86 -6.42
C HIS A 114 9.15 1.60 -6.44
N THR A 115 9.40 1.06 -7.64
CA THR A 115 10.37 -0.02 -7.88
C THR A 115 11.39 0.42 -8.93
N HIS A 116 12.65 0.00 -8.79
CA HIS A 116 13.68 0.27 -9.81
C HIS A 116 13.87 -0.86 -10.82
N ASP A 117 13.63 -2.11 -10.41
CA ASP A 117 13.88 -3.28 -11.24
C ASP A 117 12.91 -4.44 -10.89
N THR A 118 13.15 -5.62 -11.47
CA THR A 118 12.31 -6.80 -11.28
C THR A 118 12.66 -7.63 -10.04
N SER A 119 13.47 -7.11 -9.11
CA SER A 119 13.83 -7.81 -7.86
C SER A 119 12.65 -7.92 -6.89
N GLY A 120 11.63 -7.07 -7.03
CA GLY A 120 10.53 -6.96 -6.07
C GLY A 120 10.86 -6.05 -4.88
N ILE A 121 11.99 -5.35 -4.87
CA ILE A 121 12.29 -4.34 -3.86
C ILE A 121 11.42 -3.10 -4.13
N VAL A 122 10.59 -2.79 -3.16
CA VAL A 122 9.73 -1.61 -3.09
C VAL A 122 10.44 -0.56 -2.25
N HIS A 123 10.72 0.57 -2.88
CA HIS A 123 11.30 1.75 -2.26
C HIS A 123 10.18 2.61 -1.69
N VAL A 124 10.42 3.15 -0.49
CA VAL A 124 9.64 4.26 0.05
C VAL A 124 10.58 5.41 0.32
N GLU A 125 10.43 6.48 -0.44
CA GLU A 125 11.19 7.71 -0.36
C GLU A 125 10.23 8.88 -0.13
N SER A 126 10.30 9.55 1.01
CA SER A 126 9.38 10.66 1.30
C SER A 126 10.09 11.83 1.97
N PRO A 127 9.71 13.08 1.65
CA PRO A 127 10.18 14.27 2.34
C PRO A 127 9.67 14.36 3.78
N THR A 128 8.70 13.52 4.17
CA THR A 128 8.21 13.42 5.54
C THR A 128 8.28 11.99 6.07
N ARG A 129 8.04 11.82 7.38
CA ARG A 129 7.96 10.49 8.01
C ARG A 129 6.50 10.17 8.25
N GLU A 130 5.99 9.17 7.54
CA GLU A 130 4.62 8.69 7.69
C GLU A 130 4.50 7.19 7.35
N THR A 131 3.29 6.66 7.41
CA THR A 131 3.05 5.24 7.15
C THR A 131 2.52 5.02 5.74
N PHE A 132 3.37 4.45 4.90
CA PHE A 132 3.00 3.94 3.58
C PHE A 132 2.57 2.48 3.67
N VAL A 133 1.61 2.07 2.83
CA VAL A 133 1.08 0.70 2.82
C VAL A 133 1.11 0.06 1.44
N LEU A 134 1.12 -1.27 1.40
CA LEU A 134 1.16 -2.06 0.17
C LEU A 134 0.06 -1.70 -0.82
N GLY A 135 -1.14 -1.37 -0.33
CA GLY A 135 -2.27 -0.98 -1.17
C GLY A 135 -2.01 0.27 -2.01
N GLN A 136 -1.13 1.18 -1.58
CA GLN A 136 -0.75 2.35 -2.37
C GLN A 136 0.10 1.94 -3.58
N LEU A 137 1.06 1.03 -3.41
CA LEU A 137 1.80 0.45 -4.55
C LEU A 137 0.86 -0.21 -5.56
N PHE A 138 -0.09 -1.04 -5.09
CA PHE A 138 -1.07 -1.70 -5.97
C PHE A 138 -2.02 -0.71 -6.64
N SER A 139 -2.40 0.35 -5.92
CA SER A 139 -3.20 1.45 -6.46
C SER A 139 -2.44 2.20 -7.55
N GLU A 140 -1.14 2.42 -7.39
CA GLU A 140 -0.30 3.04 -8.43
C GLU A 140 -0.10 2.10 -9.63
N TRP A 141 0.23 0.84 -9.36
CA TRP A 141 0.48 -0.20 -10.37
C TRP A 141 -0.77 -0.57 -11.20
N ASP A 142 -1.97 -0.25 -10.73
CA ASP A 142 -3.25 -0.63 -11.36
C ASP A 142 -3.57 -2.11 -11.29
N VAL A 143 -3.22 -2.76 -10.19
CA VAL A 143 -3.57 -4.17 -9.95
C VAL A 143 -4.52 -4.24 -8.75
N ALA A 144 -5.65 -4.91 -8.92
CA ALA A 144 -6.57 -5.11 -7.81
C ALA A 144 -5.93 -5.93 -6.69
N LEU A 145 -6.19 -5.56 -5.43
CA LEU A 145 -5.69 -6.26 -4.25
C LEU A 145 -6.71 -6.16 -3.13
N ASP A 146 -7.11 -7.30 -2.60
CA ASP A 146 -7.94 -7.37 -1.40
C ASP A 146 -7.54 -8.58 -0.55
N GLY A 147 -8.27 -8.81 0.55
CA GLY A 147 -8.04 -9.97 1.43
C GLY A 147 -8.28 -11.35 0.80
N ARG A 148 -8.73 -11.43 -0.46
CA ARG A 148 -9.00 -12.69 -1.16
C ARG A 148 -8.04 -12.96 -2.30
N GLY A 149 -7.54 -11.92 -2.96
CA GLY A 149 -6.86 -12.13 -4.24
C GLY A 149 -6.08 -10.94 -4.77
N VAL A 150 -5.42 -11.19 -5.91
CA VAL A 150 -4.58 -10.25 -6.63
C VAL A 150 -4.97 -10.25 -8.12
N GLY A 151 -5.25 -9.08 -8.68
CA GLY A 151 -5.77 -8.96 -10.04
C GLY A 151 -7.09 -9.72 -10.18
N SER A 152 -7.15 -10.70 -11.08
CA SER A 152 -8.30 -11.62 -11.23
C SER A 152 -8.18 -12.92 -10.44
N LEU A 153 -7.08 -13.15 -9.73
CA LEU A 153 -6.77 -14.44 -9.12
C LEU A 153 -7.16 -14.49 -7.63
N GLY A 154 -7.63 -15.65 -7.16
CA GLY A 154 -8.11 -15.86 -5.78
C GLY A 154 -9.62 -15.59 -5.61
N HIS A 155 -10.33 -15.36 -6.72
CA HIS A 155 -11.77 -15.08 -6.75
C HIS A 155 -12.51 -16.16 -7.54
N ASP A 156 -12.97 -17.20 -6.83
CA ASP A 156 -13.82 -18.27 -7.38
C ASP A 156 -13.16 -19.03 -8.56
N ASP A 157 -11.84 -19.02 -8.61
CA ASP A 157 -10.98 -19.61 -9.64
C ASP A 157 -10.23 -20.87 -9.16
N GLY A 158 -10.49 -21.30 -7.92
CA GLY A 158 -9.85 -22.46 -7.30
C GLY A 158 -8.53 -22.16 -6.60
N LEU A 159 -8.10 -20.89 -6.57
CA LEU A 159 -6.94 -20.42 -5.81
C LEU A 159 -7.38 -19.72 -4.52
N GLU A 160 -6.49 -19.73 -3.51
CA GLU A 160 -6.61 -18.99 -2.26
C GLU A 160 -5.36 -18.14 -2.04
N LEU A 161 -5.55 -16.90 -1.58
CA LEU A 161 -4.46 -16.01 -1.20
C LEU A 161 -3.99 -16.30 0.22
N HIS A 162 -2.73 -16.72 0.33
CA HIS A 162 -1.99 -16.80 1.57
C HIS A 162 -0.98 -15.65 1.63
N THR A 163 -1.11 -14.81 2.65
CA THR A 163 -0.19 -13.68 2.85
C THR A 163 0.76 -13.98 4.00
N PHE A 164 2.04 -13.64 3.82
CA PHE A 164 3.04 -13.70 4.89
C PHE A 164 3.74 -12.36 5.05
N VAL A 165 4.03 -11.98 6.29
CA VAL A 165 4.85 -10.81 6.64
C VAL A 165 5.98 -11.28 7.55
N GLY A 166 7.23 -11.02 7.17
CA GLY A 166 8.40 -11.51 7.90
C GLY A 166 8.49 -13.05 7.94
N GLY A 167 7.74 -13.76 7.08
CA GLY A 167 7.60 -15.21 7.09
C GLY A 167 6.56 -15.77 8.05
N SER A 168 5.81 -14.92 8.75
CA SER A 168 4.66 -15.33 9.58
C SER A 168 3.36 -15.12 8.81
N PRO A 169 2.34 -16.01 8.96
CA PRO A 169 1.04 -15.82 8.35
C PRO A 169 0.41 -14.48 8.73
N TYR A 170 -0.20 -13.81 7.75
CA TYR A 170 -0.93 -12.56 7.91
C TYR A 170 -2.36 -12.75 7.41
N THR A 171 -3.35 -12.48 8.25
CA THR A 171 -4.77 -12.83 7.98
C THR A 171 -5.68 -11.62 7.81
N SER A 172 -5.14 -10.40 7.82
CA SER A 172 -5.89 -9.18 7.52
C SER A 172 -5.75 -8.83 6.03
N ASP A 173 -6.43 -7.79 5.57
CA ASP A 173 -6.32 -7.33 4.18
C ASP A 173 -4.86 -6.91 3.87
N PRO A 174 -4.18 -7.56 2.89
CA PRO A 174 -2.80 -7.27 2.56
C PRO A 174 -2.59 -5.83 2.06
N ALA A 175 -3.62 -5.17 1.51
CA ALA A 175 -3.52 -3.77 1.10
C ALA A 175 -3.18 -2.84 2.28
N GLY A 176 -3.52 -3.22 3.50
CA GLY A 176 -3.22 -2.47 4.72
C GLY A 176 -1.84 -2.72 5.32
N ILE A 177 -0.99 -3.59 4.72
CA ILE A 177 0.33 -3.91 5.29
C ILE A 177 1.25 -2.69 5.21
N PRO A 178 1.81 -2.21 6.34
CA PRO A 178 2.80 -1.13 6.32
C PRO A 178 4.10 -1.56 5.61
N LEU A 179 4.63 -0.69 4.77
CA LEU A 179 5.95 -0.85 4.16
C LEU A 179 7.02 -0.43 5.17
N ARG A 180 7.87 -1.38 5.57
CA ARG A 180 8.91 -1.21 6.58
C ARG A 180 10.26 -1.63 6.05
N ASP A 181 11.30 -1.01 6.58
CA ASP A 181 12.67 -1.28 6.15
C ASP A 181 13.07 -2.73 6.44
N PHE A 182 13.62 -3.38 5.41
CA PHE A 182 14.01 -4.79 5.37
C PHE A 182 12.91 -5.80 5.70
N GLU A 183 11.65 -5.38 5.68
CA GLU A 183 10.50 -6.26 5.81
C GLU A 183 10.28 -7.03 4.50
N ARG A 184 9.70 -8.22 4.61
CA ARG A 184 9.31 -9.04 3.46
C ARG A 184 7.83 -9.31 3.52
N ILE A 185 7.16 -9.12 2.39
CA ILE A 185 5.76 -9.46 2.15
C ILE A 185 5.70 -10.48 1.03
N ASP A 186 5.04 -11.60 1.29
CA ASP A 186 4.84 -12.66 0.30
C ASP A 186 3.34 -12.86 0.05
N LEU A 187 2.90 -12.66 -1.18
CA LEU A 187 1.54 -12.96 -1.65
C LEU A 187 1.58 -14.29 -2.42
N VAL A 188 1.05 -15.35 -1.82
CA VAL A 188 1.10 -16.71 -2.36
C VAL A 188 -0.29 -17.16 -2.74
N LEU A 189 -0.56 -17.29 -4.03
CA LEU A 189 -1.78 -17.94 -4.52
C LEU A 189 -1.53 -19.42 -4.74
N ALA A 190 -2.28 -20.26 -4.05
CA ALA A 190 -2.18 -21.71 -4.14
C ALA A 190 -3.57 -22.34 -4.32
N PRO A 191 -3.66 -23.56 -4.87
CA PRO A 191 -4.91 -24.31 -4.90
C PRO A 191 -5.60 -24.38 -3.52
N ILE A 192 -6.92 -24.21 -3.50
CA ILE A 192 -7.71 -24.31 -2.27
C ILE A 192 -7.47 -25.67 -1.59
N GLY A 193 -7.15 -25.63 -0.30
CA GLY A 193 -6.89 -26.81 0.52
C GLY A 193 -5.42 -27.21 0.63
N ASP A 194 -4.53 -26.57 -0.12
CA ASP A 194 -3.10 -26.78 0.02
C ASP A 194 -2.57 -26.22 1.36
N THR A 195 -1.60 -26.92 1.93
CA THR A 195 -0.85 -26.41 3.08
C THR A 195 0.29 -25.54 2.59
N VAL A 196 0.08 -24.22 2.63
CA VAL A 196 1.07 -23.23 2.20
C VAL A 196 1.98 -22.82 3.36
N THR A 197 3.28 -22.74 3.10
CA THR A 197 4.27 -22.19 4.04
C THR A 197 4.92 -20.95 3.44
N ALA A 198 5.47 -20.07 4.29
CA ALA A 198 6.13 -18.87 3.83
C ALA A 198 7.31 -19.23 2.88
N PRO A 199 7.50 -18.48 1.79
CA PRO A 199 8.69 -18.61 0.97
C PRO A 199 10.00 -18.41 1.75
N PRO A 200 11.15 -18.86 1.21
CA PRO A 200 12.46 -18.58 1.79
C PRO A 200 12.73 -17.07 1.94
N ALA A 201 13.57 -16.71 2.92
CA ALA A 201 13.96 -15.32 3.17
C ALA A 201 14.56 -14.69 1.90
N PHE A 202 14.13 -13.46 1.60
CA PHE A 202 14.74 -12.70 0.50
C PHE A 202 16.19 -12.38 0.85
N ALA A 203 17.09 -12.68 -0.09
CA ALA A 203 18.51 -12.40 0.06
C ALA A 203 18.79 -10.98 -0.43
N TRP A 204 18.71 -10.01 0.48
CA TRP A 204 19.00 -8.61 0.19
C TRP A 204 20.37 -8.42 -0.47
N PRO A 205 20.46 -7.65 -1.58
CA PRO A 205 21.74 -7.31 -2.20
C PRO A 205 22.66 -6.57 -1.22
N ALA A 206 23.97 -6.65 -1.45
CA ALA A 206 24.96 -6.09 -0.54
C ALA A 206 24.84 -4.56 -0.38
N ASP A 207 24.38 -3.86 -1.42
CA ASP A 207 24.24 -2.41 -1.43
C ASP A 207 23.04 -1.91 -0.59
N TYR A 208 22.20 -2.84 -0.11
CA TYR A 208 21.10 -2.59 0.81
C TYR A 208 21.44 -3.07 2.24
N ARG A 209 22.70 -3.03 2.68
CA ARG A 209 23.11 -3.48 4.03
C ARG A 209 24.00 -2.48 4.75
#